data_AF-A0A971I9J2-F1
#
_entry.id   AF-A0A971I9J2-F1
#
_cell.length_a   1.000
_cell.length_b   1.000
_cell.length_c   1.000
_cell.angle_alpha   90.00
_cell.angle_beta   90.00
_cell.angle_gamma   90.00
#
_symmetry.space_group_name_H-M   'P 1'
#
loop_
_entity.id
_entity.type
_entity.pdbx_description
1 polymer ?
#
loop_
_entity_poly.entity_id
_entity_poly.type
_entity_poly.pdbx_seq_one_letter_code
_entity_poly.pdbx_strand_id
1 'polypeptide(L)'
;MSSLTKRSTKLYNGLSNKQKAALTFQNLAELNADEVPIITGTVEKKHYSQRDTEYTDWIETFFSVASLWGMSYWQQKYQEAACLVLVAEQDTDQAIKRFREVEARVTALHYALQEFCNTHGLDVQSVYKFAGAEQPNLTGKLYDEFYLAEWIENLNNCIHSKLSA
;
A
#
# COMPACT_ATOMS: atom_id res chain seq x y z
N MET A 1 10.83 -26.65 -18.66
CA MET A 1 10.33 -26.27 -17.30
C MET A 1 11.15 -27.00 -16.26
N SER A 2 11.88 -26.26 -15.41
CA SER A 2 12.70 -26.87 -14.35
C SER A 2 11.80 -27.44 -13.24
N SER A 3 12.34 -28.34 -12.41
CA SER A 3 11.60 -28.94 -11.28
C SER A 3 11.15 -27.90 -10.24
N LEU A 4 11.91 -26.81 -10.10
CA LEU A 4 11.58 -25.67 -9.23
C LEU A 4 10.30 -24.96 -9.69
N THR A 5 10.17 -24.67 -10.99
CA THR A 5 8.97 -24.02 -11.55
C THR A 5 7.71 -24.85 -11.30
N LYS A 6 7.81 -26.19 -11.38
CA LYS A 6 6.69 -27.10 -11.10
C LYS A 6 6.26 -27.08 -9.63
N ARG A 7 7.21 -26.94 -8.70
CA ARG A 7 6.94 -26.87 -7.25
C ARG A 7 6.27 -25.55 -6.87
N SER A 8 6.77 -24.42 -7.38
CA SER A 8 6.16 -23.10 -7.14
C SER A 8 4.75 -22.99 -7.72
N THR A 9 4.53 -23.49 -8.94
CA THR A 9 3.19 -23.51 -9.57
C THR A 9 2.17 -24.27 -8.72
N LYS A 10 2.56 -25.42 -8.16
CA LYS A 10 1.69 -26.22 -7.28
C LYS A 10 1.33 -25.49 -5.99
N LEU A 11 2.23 -24.65 -5.47
CA LEU A 11 2.00 -23.84 -4.28
C LEU A 11 0.95 -22.75 -4.55
N TYR A 12 1.00 -22.09 -5.72
CA TYR A 12 0.06 -21.01 -6.06
C TYR A 12 -1.32 -21.49 -6.48
N ASN A 13 -1.46 -22.70 -7.01
CA ASN A 13 -2.77 -23.25 -7.40
C ASN A 13 -3.77 -23.35 -6.23
N GLY A 14 -3.30 -23.45 -4.98
CA GLY A 14 -4.16 -23.49 -3.80
C GLY A 14 -4.61 -22.12 -3.27
N LEU A 15 -4.10 -21.02 -3.84
CA LEU A 15 -4.40 -19.66 -3.38
C LEU A 15 -5.65 -19.09 -4.07
N SER A 16 -6.41 -18.26 -3.35
CA SER A 16 -7.48 -17.45 -3.95
C SER A 16 -6.91 -16.40 -4.90
N ASN A 17 -7.74 -15.87 -5.80
CA ASN A 17 -7.32 -14.82 -6.73
C ASN A 17 -6.89 -13.54 -6.00
N LYS A 18 -7.55 -13.18 -4.90
CA LYS A 18 -7.11 -12.11 -3.99
C LYS A 18 -5.71 -12.36 -3.43
N GLN A 19 -5.43 -13.58 -2.95
CA GLN A 19 -4.11 -13.94 -2.41
C GLN A 19 -3.03 -13.93 -3.50
N LYS A 20 -3.34 -14.43 -4.70
CA LYS A 20 -2.44 -14.35 -5.86
C LYS A 20 -2.15 -12.91 -6.24
N ALA A 21 -3.14 -12.01 -6.18
CA ALA A 21 -2.96 -10.59 -6.44
C ALA A 21 -2.04 -9.95 -5.40
N ALA A 22 -2.26 -10.20 -4.10
CA ALA A 22 -1.41 -9.68 -3.03
C ALA A 22 0.05 -10.16 -3.18
N LEU A 23 0.25 -11.44 -3.49
CA LEU A 23 1.58 -12.00 -3.72
C LEU A 23 2.24 -11.45 -4.99
N THR A 24 1.45 -11.21 -6.05
CA THR A 24 1.95 -10.56 -7.26
C THR A 24 2.44 -9.15 -6.95
N PHE A 25 1.64 -8.37 -6.22
CA PHE A 25 2.01 -7.02 -5.79
C PHE A 25 3.32 -7.02 -4.99
N GLN A 26 3.45 -7.95 -4.02
CA GLN A 26 4.68 -8.10 -3.23
C GLN A 26 5.90 -8.37 -4.11
N ASN A 27 5.82 -9.34 -5.03
CA ASN A 27 6.95 -9.67 -5.90
C ASN A 27 7.29 -8.52 -6.87
N LEU A 28 6.30 -7.74 -7.29
CA LEU A 28 6.53 -6.52 -8.09
C LEU A 28 7.23 -5.42 -7.27
N ALA A 29 6.83 -5.20 -6.03
CA ALA A 29 7.48 -4.25 -5.12
C ALA A 29 8.94 -4.65 -4.81
N GLU A 30 9.25 -5.95 -4.84
CA GLU A 30 10.60 -6.49 -4.67
C GLU A 30 11.41 -6.60 -5.97
N LEU A 31 10.85 -6.16 -7.10
CA LEU A 31 11.46 -6.27 -8.43
C LEU A 31 11.84 -7.72 -8.80
N ASN A 32 11.11 -8.70 -8.26
CA ASN A 32 11.33 -10.11 -8.54
C ASN A 32 10.66 -10.51 -9.86
N ALA A 33 11.36 -10.19 -10.96
CA ALA A 33 10.86 -10.36 -12.32
C ALA A 33 10.59 -11.83 -12.71
N ASP A 34 11.21 -12.79 -12.02
CA ASP A 34 11.10 -14.22 -12.35
C ASP A 34 9.84 -14.87 -11.77
N GLU A 35 9.40 -14.42 -10.59
CA GLU A 35 8.29 -15.05 -9.86
C GLU A 35 6.91 -14.56 -10.33
N VAL A 36 6.81 -13.31 -10.77
CA VAL A 36 5.55 -12.70 -11.23
C VAL A 36 4.91 -13.47 -12.41
N PRO A 37 5.64 -13.87 -13.47
CA PRO A 37 5.10 -14.71 -14.53
C PRO A 37 4.59 -16.07 -14.05
N ILE A 38 5.23 -16.64 -13.02
CA ILE A 38 4.84 -17.93 -12.44
C ILE A 38 3.51 -17.80 -11.72
N ILE A 39 3.36 -16.79 -10.85
CA ILE A 39 2.13 -16.54 -10.11
C ILE A 39 0.98 -16.23 -11.08
N THR A 40 1.20 -15.29 -12.00
CA THR A 40 0.17 -14.89 -12.99
C THR A 40 -0.21 -16.02 -13.94
N GLY A 41 0.68 -16.98 -14.18
CA GLY A 41 0.41 -18.20 -14.95
C GLY A 41 -0.56 -19.16 -14.25
N THR A 42 -0.73 -19.05 -12.94
CA THR A 42 -1.68 -19.86 -12.13
C THR A 42 -3.04 -19.21 -11.93
N VAL A 43 -3.22 -17.97 -12.42
CA VAL A 43 -4.52 -17.30 -12.41
C VAL A 43 -5.38 -17.92 -13.51
N GLU A 44 -6.58 -18.36 -13.16
CA GLU A 44 -7.51 -18.90 -14.15
C GLU A 44 -7.79 -17.85 -15.23
N LYS A 45 -7.83 -18.30 -16.48
CA LYS A 45 -8.20 -17.42 -17.60
C LYS A 45 -9.68 -17.65 -17.89
N LYS A 46 -10.50 -16.62 -17.74
CA LYS A 46 -11.91 -16.65 -18.18
C LYS A 46 -11.98 -16.03 -19.57
N HIS A 47 -12.64 -16.73 -20.50
CA HIS A 47 -12.90 -16.42 -21.92
C HIS A 47 -11.85 -15.57 -22.68
N TYR A 48 -11.37 -16.08 -23.82
CA TYR A 48 -10.50 -15.31 -24.74
C TYR A 48 -9.25 -14.70 -24.07
N SER A 49 -8.50 -15.50 -23.33
CA SER A 49 -7.17 -15.18 -22.76
C SER A 49 -7.12 -14.13 -21.64
N GLN A 50 -8.24 -13.54 -21.24
CA GLN A 50 -8.28 -12.60 -20.12
C GLN A 50 -8.08 -13.34 -18.78
N ARG A 51 -7.34 -12.71 -17.87
CA ARG A 51 -7.20 -13.20 -16.49
C ARG A 51 -8.53 -13.05 -15.76
N ASP A 52 -8.73 -13.88 -14.74
CA ASP A 52 -9.91 -13.77 -13.88
C ASP A 52 -10.10 -12.33 -13.38
N THR A 53 -11.36 -11.88 -13.38
CA THR A 53 -11.75 -10.52 -13.03
C THR A 53 -11.43 -10.22 -11.57
N GLU A 54 -11.67 -11.16 -10.66
CA GLU A 54 -11.38 -10.97 -9.23
C GLU A 54 -9.88 -10.72 -9.00
N TYR A 55 -9.00 -11.47 -9.70
CA TYR A 55 -7.57 -11.23 -9.62
C TYR A 55 -7.21 -9.82 -10.09
N THR A 56 -7.77 -9.41 -11.24
CA THR A 56 -7.49 -8.13 -11.89
C THR A 56 -7.97 -6.96 -11.02
N ASP A 57 -9.16 -7.06 -10.43
CA ASP A 57 -9.73 -6.03 -9.57
C ASP A 57 -8.88 -5.84 -8.31
N TRP A 58 -8.47 -6.94 -7.66
CA TRP A 58 -7.63 -6.85 -6.46
C TRP A 58 -6.24 -6.31 -6.75
N ILE A 59 -5.57 -6.75 -7.83
CA ILE A 59 -4.22 -6.25 -8.13
C ILE A 59 -4.25 -4.76 -8.44
N GLU A 60 -5.23 -4.29 -9.21
CA GLU A 60 -5.39 -2.87 -9.50
C GLU A 60 -5.76 -2.09 -8.25
N THR A 61 -6.60 -2.63 -7.36
CA THR A 61 -6.95 -2.00 -6.08
C THR A 61 -5.71 -1.81 -5.21
N PHE A 62 -4.84 -2.82 -5.10
CA PHE A 62 -3.60 -2.70 -4.35
C PHE A 62 -2.65 -1.65 -4.94
N PHE A 63 -2.55 -1.56 -6.27
CA PHE A 63 -1.80 -0.48 -6.91
C PHE A 63 -2.39 0.91 -6.64
N SER A 64 -3.72 1.05 -6.73
CA SER A 64 -4.40 2.32 -6.43
C SER A 64 -4.16 2.75 -4.98
N VAL A 65 -4.31 1.83 -4.03
CA VAL A 65 -4.06 2.09 -2.60
C VAL A 65 -2.63 2.50 -2.36
N ALA A 66 -1.66 1.74 -2.89
CA ALA A 66 -0.24 2.05 -2.71
C ALA A 66 0.13 3.41 -3.31
N SER A 67 -0.44 3.75 -4.48
CA SER A 67 -0.22 5.03 -5.14
C SER A 67 -0.86 6.19 -4.38
N LEU A 68 -2.13 6.05 -3.98
CA LEU A 68 -2.88 7.08 -3.24
C LEU A 68 -2.22 7.38 -1.89
N TRP A 69 -1.89 6.32 -1.16
CA TRP A 69 -1.18 6.42 0.10
C TRP A 69 0.22 7.04 -0.09
N GLY A 70 0.99 6.56 -1.07
CA GLY A 70 2.34 7.05 -1.35
C GLY A 70 2.37 8.54 -1.71
N MET A 71 1.47 8.99 -2.59
CA MET A 71 1.34 10.41 -2.92
C MET A 71 1.08 11.26 -1.67
N SER A 72 0.18 10.80 -0.80
CA SER A 72 -0.20 11.55 0.40
C SER A 72 0.89 11.54 1.45
N TYR A 73 1.59 10.41 1.62
CA TYR A 73 2.79 10.33 2.44
C TYR A 73 3.83 11.37 2.01
N TRP A 74 4.19 11.41 0.72
CA TRP A 74 5.19 12.34 0.21
C TRP A 74 4.76 13.81 0.29
N GLN A 75 3.46 14.09 0.11
CA GLN A 75 2.91 15.42 0.36
C GLN A 75 3.08 15.85 1.82
N GLN A 76 2.80 14.96 2.77
CA GLN A 76 3.00 15.27 4.19
C GLN A 76 4.50 15.40 4.54
N LYS A 77 5.38 14.53 4.02
CA LYS A 77 6.83 14.65 4.22
C LYS A 77 7.39 15.97 3.68
N TYR A 78 6.88 16.44 2.55
CA TYR A 78 7.25 17.76 2.02
C TYR A 78 6.80 18.90 2.95
N GLN A 79 5.57 18.83 3.47
CA GLN A 79 5.06 19.82 4.44
C GLN A 79 5.86 19.81 5.75
N GLU A 80 6.24 18.62 6.22
CA GLU A 80 7.08 18.44 7.41
C GLU A 80 8.44 19.13 7.22
N ALA A 81 9.11 18.88 6.08
CA ALA A 81 10.37 19.51 5.74
C ALA A 81 10.25 21.05 5.64
N ALA A 82 9.17 21.55 5.03
CA ALA A 82 8.91 22.98 4.94
C ALA A 82 8.72 23.61 6.34
N CYS A 83 8.02 22.93 7.26
CA CYS A 83 7.86 23.40 8.63
C CYS A 83 9.20 23.44 9.37
N LEU A 84 10.06 22.43 9.19
CA LEU A 84 11.39 22.39 9.81
C LEU A 84 12.27 23.57 9.39
N VAL A 85 12.23 23.97 8.11
CA VAL A 85 12.95 25.16 7.62
C VAL A 85 12.45 26.42 8.32
N LEU A 86 11.13 26.59 8.43
CA LEU A 86 10.55 27.76 9.10
C LEU A 86 10.87 27.81 10.61
N VAL A 87 10.87 26.65 11.28
CA VAL A 87 11.29 26.55 12.68
C VAL A 87 12.76 26.94 12.83
N ALA A 88 13.64 26.48 11.94
CA ALA A 88 15.06 26.82 11.97
C ALA A 88 15.34 28.31 11.71
N GLU A 89 14.54 28.97 10.87
CA GLU A 89 14.75 30.38 10.51
C GLU A 89 14.15 31.38 11.52
N GLN A 90 12.98 31.07 12.09
CA GLN A 90 12.18 32.06 12.82
C GLN A 90 11.73 31.62 14.22
N ASP A 91 11.96 30.36 14.61
CA ASP A 91 11.58 29.75 15.90
C ASP A 91 10.20 30.22 16.41
N THR A 92 9.17 30.02 15.57
CA THR A 92 7.81 30.46 15.90
C THR A 92 6.97 29.31 16.48
N ASP A 93 6.24 29.59 17.56
CA ASP A 93 5.28 28.64 18.16
C ASP A 93 4.29 28.08 17.13
N GLN A 94 3.91 28.89 16.14
CA GLN A 94 3.02 28.48 15.06
C GLN A 94 3.67 27.43 14.16
N ALA A 95 4.95 27.59 13.78
CA ALA A 95 5.66 26.62 12.96
C ALA A 95 5.87 25.29 13.70
N ILE A 96 6.20 25.34 15.00
CA ILE A 96 6.33 24.14 15.85
C ILE A 96 4.99 23.41 15.97
N LYS A 97 3.89 24.14 16.19
CA LYS A 97 2.55 23.55 16.23
C LYS A 97 2.22 22.87 14.90
N ARG A 98 2.48 23.54 13.78
CA ARG A 98 2.18 22.99 12.45
C ARG A 98 3.02 21.75 12.14
N PHE A 99 4.29 21.75 12.53
CA PHE A 99 5.16 20.58 12.42
C PHE A 99 4.57 19.37 13.16
N ARG A 100 4.14 19.54 14.41
CA ARG A 100 3.51 18.46 15.19
C ARG A 100 2.20 17.96 14.57
N GLU A 101 1.38 18.85 14.02
CA GLU A 101 0.17 18.46 13.28
C GLU A 101 0.50 17.58 12.07
N VAL A 102 1.53 17.94 11.31
CA VAL A 102 1.97 17.15 10.15
C VAL A 102 2.53 15.80 10.59
N GLU A 103 3.36 15.74 11.64
CA GLU A 103 3.86 14.46 12.19
C GLU A 103 2.71 13.53 12.64
N ALA A 104 1.69 14.09 13.29
CA ALA A 104 0.52 13.33 13.71
C ALA A 104 -0.27 12.78 12.51
N ARG A 105 -0.35 13.54 11.41
CA ARG A 105 -0.98 13.09 10.16
C ARG A 105 -0.18 12.04 9.43
N VAL A 106 1.15 12.14 9.39
CA VAL A 106 2.02 11.09 8.84
C VAL A 106 1.83 9.80 9.64
N THR A 107 1.79 9.89 10.97
CA THR A 107 1.56 8.73 11.84
C THR A 107 0.17 8.11 11.58
N ALA A 108 -0.87 8.94 11.43
CA ALA A 108 -2.21 8.48 11.06
C ALA A 108 -2.26 7.77 9.70
N LEU A 109 -1.54 8.26 8.67
CA LEU A 109 -1.44 7.57 7.37
C LEU A 109 -0.88 6.16 7.50
N HIS A 110 0.14 5.98 8.35
CA HIS A 110 0.74 4.68 8.57
C HIS A 110 -0.23 3.72 9.27
N TYR A 111 -0.99 4.19 10.26
CA TYR A 111 -2.02 3.38 10.91
C TYR A 111 -3.14 2.97 9.94
N ALA A 112 -3.65 3.92 9.15
CA ALA A 112 -4.68 3.64 8.14
C ALA A 112 -4.21 2.57 7.15
N LEU A 113 -2.97 2.66 6.68
CA LEU A 113 -2.40 1.67 5.78
C LEU A 113 -2.24 0.30 6.45
N GLN A 114 -1.72 0.25 7.69
CA GLN A 114 -1.58 -1.01 8.43
C GLN A 114 -2.94 -1.70 8.60
N GLU A 115 -3.97 -0.96 8.95
CA GLU A 115 -5.33 -1.49 9.09
C GLU A 115 -5.87 -2.05 7.77
N PHE A 116 -5.73 -1.29 6.68
CA PHE A 116 -6.11 -1.75 5.34
C PHE A 116 -5.35 -3.03 4.96
N CYS A 117 -4.03 -3.02 5.11
CA CYS A 117 -3.16 -4.16 4.79
C CYS A 117 -3.54 -5.41 5.58
N ASN A 118 -3.77 -5.28 6.89
CA ASN A 118 -4.18 -6.38 7.76
C ASN A 118 -5.54 -6.94 7.36
N THR A 119 -6.51 -6.07 7.04
CA THR A 119 -7.86 -6.46 6.63
C THR A 119 -7.86 -7.19 5.28
N HIS A 120 -7.02 -6.75 4.35
CA HIS A 120 -7.01 -7.28 2.98
C HIS A 120 -5.92 -8.31 2.69
N GLY A 121 -5.08 -8.65 3.69
CA GLY A 121 -4.01 -9.63 3.53
C GLY A 121 -2.91 -9.17 2.58
N LEU A 122 -2.65 -7.85 2.54
CA LEU A 122 -1.57 -7.24 1.78
C LEU A 122 -0.38 -7.02 2.70
N ASP A 123 0.83 -7.35 2.24
CA ASP A 123 2.04 -7.04 2.99
C ASP A 123 2.30 -5.53 2.99
N VAL A 124 2.23 -4.91 4.17
CA VAL A 124 2.46 -3.48 4.34
C VAL A 124 3.87 -3.06 3.92
N GLN A 125 4.86 -3.96 4.05
CA GLN A 125 6.24 -3.67 3.67
C GLN A 125 6.40 -3.50 2.17
N SER A 126 5.68 -4.31 1.40
CA SER A 126 5.60 -4.17 -0.05
C SER A 126 5.02 -2.82 -0.46
N VAL A 127 4.02 -2.31 0.27
CA VAL A 127 3.47 -0.97 -0.01
C VAL A 127 4.50 0.13 0.25
N TYR A 128 5.22 0.05 1.37
CA TYR A 128 6.30 1.00 1.67
C TYR A 128 7.39 0.98 0.59
N LYS A 129 7.88 -0.21 0.22
CA LYS A 129 8.86 -0.37 -0.85
C LYS A 129 8.37 0.22 -2.17
N PHE A 130 7.14 -0.11 -2.56
CA PHE A 130 6.53 0.40 -3.80
C PHE A 130 6.43 1.93 -3.81
N ALA A 131 6.00 2.52 -2.70
CA ALA A 131 5.87 3.98 -2.56
C ALA A 131 7.22 4.70 -2.35
N GLY A 132 8.32 3.96 -2.17
CA GLY A 132 9.63 4.51 -1.78
C GLY A 132 9.64 5.09 -0.37
N ALA A 133 8.66 4.76 0.46
CA ALA A 133 8.48 5.34 1.78
C ALA A 133 9.30 4.61 2.86
N GLU A 134 9.64 5.33 3.92
CA GLU A 134 10.31 4.74 5.08
C GLU A 134 9.34 3.93 5.93
N GLN A 135 9.85 2.85 6.53
CA GLN A 135 9.09 2.09 7.52
C GLN A 135 8.97 2.90 8.81
N PRO A 136 7.75 3.14 9.32
CA PRO A 136 7.57 3.94 10.51
C PRO A 136 7.90 3.16 11.78
N ASN A 137 8.42 3.85 12.78
CA ASN A 137 8.31 3.40 14.17
C ASN A 137 7.11 4.10 14.82
N LEU A 138 6.03 3.34 15.03
CA LEU A 138 4.75 3.88 15.52
C LEU A 138 4.61 3.83 17.06
N THR A 139 5.53 3.16 17.76
CA THR A 139 5.39 2.92 19.20
C THR A 139 5.35 4.23 19.98
N GLY A 140 4.21 4.51 20.63
CA GLY A 140 4.02 5.69 21.47
C GLY A 140 3.90 7.01 20.71
N LYS A 141 3.74 6.99 19.38
CA LYS A 141 3.55 8.21 18.58
C LYS A 141 2.09 8.70 18.66
N LEU A 142 1.95 10.02 18.79
CA LEU A 142 0.65 10.69 18.64
C LEU A 142 0.23 10.68 17.18
N TYR A 143 -1.07 10.58 16.94
CA TYR A 143 -1.66 10.63 15.61
C TYR A 143 -2.93 11.48 15.63
N ASP A 144 -3.31 11.98 14.46
CA ASP A 144 -4.53 12.74 14.26
C ASP A 144 -5.69 11.74 14.03
N GLU A 145 -6.59 11.62 15.01
CA GLU A 145 -7.71 10.66 14.99
C GLU A 145 -8.71 10.93 13.86
N PHE A 146 -9.00 12.20 13.58
CA PHE A 146 -9.94 12.57 12.51
C PHE A 146 -9.34 12.25 11.15
N TYR A 147 -8.06 12.56 10.97
CA TYR A 147 -7.34 12.27 9.74
C TYR A 147 -7.16 10.76 9.54
N LEU A 148 -6.97 9.98 10.61
CA LEU A 148 -6.95 8.51 10.56
C LEU A 148 -8.28 7.96 10.03
N ALA A 149 -9.40 8.38 10.63
CA ALA A 149 -10.73 7.91 10.23
C ALA A 149 -11.04 8.24 8.76
N GLU A 150 -10.74 9.46 8.32
CA GLU A 150 -10.87 9.90 6.93
C GLU A 150 -10.05 9.00 5.99
N TRP A 151 -8.80 8.68 6.37
CA TRP A 151 -7.93 7.86 5.54
C TRP A 151 -8.34 6.39 5.48
N ILE A 152 -8.85 5.81 6.56
CA ILE A 152 -9.42 4.47 6.53
C ILE A 152 -10.59 4.42 5.53
N GLU A 153 -11.47 5.41 5.54
CA GLU A 153 -12.58 5.51 4.59
C GLU A 153 -12.07 5.64 3.14
N ASN A 154 -11.12 6.55 2.89
CA ASN A 154 -10.55 6.77 1.55
C ASN A 154 -9.89 5.51 0.97
N LEU A 155 -9.15 4.76 1.79
CA LEU A 155 -8.53 3.50 1.35
C LEU A 155 -9.59 2.42 1.06
N ASN A 156 -10.65 2.33 1.87
CA ASN A 156 -11.74 1.38 1.64
C ASN A 156 -12.56 1.74 0.38
N ASN A 157 -12.72 3.02 0.08
CA ASN A 157 -13.39 3.47 -1.15
C ASN A 157 -12.66 3.03 -2.44
N CYS A 158 -11.35 2.78 -2.37
CA CYS A 158 -10.61 2.20 -3.50
C CYS A 158 -11.14 0.81 -3.90
N ILE A 159 -11.70 0.05 -2.96
CA ILE A 159 -12.31 -1.26 -3.21
C ILE A 159 -13.69 -1.10 -3.87
N HIS A 160 -14.52 -0.21 -3.32
CA HIS A 160 -15.91 -0.06 -3.75
C HIS A 160 -16.07 0.59 -5.13
N SER A 161 -15.12 1.45 -5.52
CA SER A 161 -15.13 2.10 -6.85
C SER A 161 -15.02 1.12 -8.02
N LYS A 162 -14.59 -0.12 -7.80
CA LYS A 162 -14.38 -1.13 -8.86
C LYS A 162 -15.31 -2.33 -8.80
N LEU A 163 -15.83 -2.69 -7.63
CA LEU A 163 -16.78 -3.80 -7.48
C LEU A 163 -18.24 -3.46 -7.86
N SER A 164 -18.51 -2.20 -8.22
CA SER A 164 -19.83 -1.69 -8.59
C SER A 164 -19.99 -1.36 -10.08
N ALA A 165 -19.00 -1.73 -10.91
CA ALA A 165 -19.03 -1.66 -12.37
C ALA A 165 -19.13 -3.05 -12.98
#